data_AF-A0A2T0SJB4-F1
#
_entry.id   AF-A0A2T0SJB4-F1
#
_cell.length_a   1.000
_cell.length_b   1.000
_cell.length_c   1.000
_cell.angle_alpha   90.00
_cell.angle_beta   90.00
_cell.angle_gamma   90.00
#
_symmetry.space_group_name_H-M   'P 1'
#
loop_
_entity.id
_entity.type
_entity.pdbx_description
1 polymer ?
#
loop_
_entity_poly.entity_id
_entity_poly.type
_entity_poly.pdbx_seq_one_letter_code
_entity_poly.pdbx_strand_id
1 'polypeptide(L)'
;MSARGMLSVVGTAVGGLIGWTEDPAPAADPAAVRELFAQLGLVVGADEESLAAAVRRFQARVGLETDGVAGPRTVHLLARYAKEARELHRFEHAA
;
A
#
# COMPACT_ATOMS: atom_id res chain seq x y z
N MET A 1 -5.17 20.74 12.68
CA MET A 1 -4.05 21.00 11.75
C MET A 1 -3.71 19.71 11.02
N SER A 2 -4.39 19.41 9.91
CA SER A 2 -4.22 18.15 9.17
C SER A 2 -2.87 18.09 8.47
N ALA A 3 -2.05 17.11 8.85
CA ALA A 3 -0.84 16.75 8.14
C ALA A 3 -1.22 16.07 6.81
N ARG A 4 -1.19 16.84 5.72
CA ARG A 4 -1.17 16.32 4.35
C ARG A 4 0.21 15.73 4.06
N GLY A 5 0.45 14.52 4.57
CA GLY A 5 1.63 13.71 4.30
C GLY A 5 1.67 13.25 2.85
N MET A 6 2.31 14.09 2.03
CA MET A 6 2.94 13.85 0.74
C MET A 6 3.07 12.37 0.29
N LEU A 7 2.11 11.88 -0.48
CA LEU A 7 2.26 10.67 -1.31
C LEU A 7 2.98 11.07 -2.60
N SER A 8 4.31 11.00 -2.62
CA SER A 8 5.09 11.10 -3.87
C SER A 8 5.01 9.78 -4.61
N VAL A 9 4.05 9.68 -5.54
CA VAL A 9 4.07 8.66 -6.60
C VAL A 9 4.97 9.18 -7.72
N VAL A 10 6.19 8.67 -7.81
CA VAL A 10 7.03 8.85 -9.01
C VAL A 10 6.85 7.62 -9.88
N GLY A 11 6.12 7.81 -10.98
CA GLY A 11 6.17 6.93 -12.15
C GLY A 11 6.70 7.77 -13.31
N THR A 12 7.79 7.33 -13.93
CA THR A 12 8.14 7.37 -15.38
C THR A 12 9.63 6.98 -15.49
N ALA A 13 9.93 5.69 -15.61
CA ALA A 13 11.27 5.24 -15.93
C ALA A 13 11.45 5.26 -17.46
N VAL A 14 12.02 6.35 -17.97
CA VAL A 14 12.81 6.34 -19.21
C VAL A 14 14.26 6.24 -18.74
N GLY A 15 14.89 5.07 -18.91
CA GLY A 15 16.17 4.76 -18.28
C GLY A 15 17.17 4.13 -19.24
N GLY A 16 17.74 4.94 -20.13
CA GLY A 16 19.07 4.71 -20.68
C GLY A 16 20.07 5.61 -19.95
N LEU A 17 21.13 5.00 -19.42
CA LEU A 17 22.37 5.66 -18.98
C LEU A 17 22.25 6.69 -17.85
N ILE A 18 22.11 6.25 -16.59
CA ILE A 18 22.94 6.60 -15.41
C ILE A 18 22.59 5.54 -14.36
N GLY A 19 23.59 4.97 -13.68
CA GLY A 19 23.41 3.89 -12.70
C GLY A 19 22.37 4.22 -11.63
N TRP A 20 21.21 3.60 -11.73
CA TRP A 20 20.38 3.30 -10.58
C TRP A 20 20.84 1.92 -10.13
N THR A 21 21.37 1.81 -8.90
CA THR A 21 21.31 0.53 -8.22
C THR A 21 19.86 0.07 -8.30
N GLU A 22 19.66 -1.22 -8.54
CA GLU A 22 18.39 -1.92 -8.42
C GLU A 22 17.93 -1.92 -6.94
N ASP A 23 18.02 -0.77 -6.27
CA ASP A 23 17.53 -0.57 -4.94
C ASP A 23 16.04 -0.86 -4.99
N PRO A 24 15.55 -1.87 -4.24
CA PRO A 24 14.12 -2.12 -4.16
C PRO A 24 13.50 -0.79 -3.72
N ALA A 25 12.57 -0.29 -4.53
CA ALA A 25 11.89 0.97 -4.27
C ALA A 25 11.53 1.04 -2.78
N PRO A 26 11.81 2.16 -2.10
CA PRO A 26 11.73 2.23 -0.64
C PRO A 26 10.37 1.72 -0.18
N ALA A 27 10.38 0.81 0.79
CA ALA A 27 9.17 0.32 1.40
C ALA A 27 8.33 1.52 1.85
N ALA A 28 7.04 1.52 1.52
CA ALA A 28 6.15 2.60 1.95
C ALA A 28 6.14 2.70 3.48
N ASP A 29 5.87 3.91 3.99
CA ASP A 29 5.74 4.17 5.42
C ASP A 29 4.80 3.15 6.08
N PRO A 30 5.30 2.34 7.05
CA PRO A 30 4.51 1.35 7.77
C PRO A 30 3.19 1.89 8.35
N ALA A 31 3.17 3.16 8.79
CA ALA A 31 1.95 3.78 9.31
C ALA A 31 0.89 3.97 8.22
N ALA A 32 1.29 4.44 7.03
CA ALA A 32 0.40 4.59 5.89
C ALA A 32 -0.14 3.24 5.40
N VAL A 33 0.70 2.19 5.39
CA VAL A 33 0.27 0.84 5.00
C VAL A 33 -0.77 0.29 6.00
N ARG A 34 -0.57 0.49 7.30
CA ARG A 34 -1.55 0.14 8.33
C ARG A 34 -2.87 0.89 8.16
N GLU A 35 -2.83 2.17 7.80
CA GLU A 35 -4.04 2.94 7.53
C GLU A 35 -4.83 2.39 6.33
N LEU A 36 -4.13 2.01 5.25
CA LEU A 36 -4.76 1.39 4.09
C LEU A 36 -5.45 0.06 4.45
N PHE A 37 -4.81 -0.77 5.27
CA PHE A 37 -5.45 -1.98 5.78
C PHE A 37 -6.65 -1.68 6.67
N ALA A 38 -6.57 -0.67 7.53
CA ALA A 38 -7.70 -0.26 8.38
C ALA A 38 -8.91 0.20 7.55
N GLN A 39 -8.68 0.89 6.43
CA GLN A 39 -9.74 1.28 5.48
C GLN A 39 -10.39 0.07 4.78
N LEU A 40 -9.70 -1.07 4.72
CA LEU A 40 -10.26 -2.36 4.28
C LEU A 40 -10.94 -3.14 5.42
N GLY A 41 -11.03 -2.57 6.63
CA GLY A 41 -11.58 -3.22 7.81
C GLY A 41 -10.61 -4.20 8.49
N LEU A 42 -9.31 -4.16 8.14
CA LEU A 42 -8.29 -5.02 8.71
C LEU A 42 -7.40 -4.24 9.68
N VAL A 43 -7.52 -4.56 10.97
CA VAL A 43 -6.61 -4.03 11.99
C VAL A 43 -5.34 -4.87 12.01
N VAL A 44 -4.22 -4.23 11.71
CA VAL A 44 -2.89 -4.85 11.72
C VAL A 44 -2.18 -4.47 13.03
N GLY A 45 -1.44 -5.43 13.60
CA GLY A 45 -0.61 -5.20 14.78
C GLY A 45 0.38 -4.04 14.61
N ALA A 46 0.80 -3.44 15.72
CA ALA A 46 1.74 -2.33 15.72
C ALA A 46 3.18 -2.76 15.35
N ASP A 47 3.49 -4.04 15.52
CA ASP A 47 4.77 -4.64 15.18
C ASP A 47 4.96 -4.87 13.67
N GLU A 48 6.21 -4.80 13.23
CA GLU A 48 6.59 -4.97 11.82
C GLU A 48 6.35 -6.40 11.31
N GLU A 49 6.39 -7.41 12.19
CA GLU A 49 6.12 -8.80 11.80
C GLU A 49 4.65 -8.99 11.41
N SER A 50 3.73 -8.46 12.20
CA SER A 50 2.29 -8.44 11.90
C SER A 50 2.00 -7.69 10.61
N LEU A 51 2.68 -6.56 10.38
CA LEU A 51 2.55 -5.82 9.13
C LEU A 51 3.03 -6.62 7.93
N ALA A 52 4.23 -7.20 7.99
CA ALA A 52 4.76 -8.03 6.92
C ALA A 52 3.86 -9.25 6.65
N ALA A 53 3.29 -9.83 7.70
CA ALA A 53 2.36 -10.96 7.58
C ALA A 53 1.01 -10.56 6.95
N ALA A 54 0.53 -9.34 7.17
CA ALA A 54 -0.64 -8.78 6.50
C ALA A 54 -0.34 -8.48 5.02
N VAL A 55 0.83 -7.90 4.73
CA VAL A 55 1.32 -7.62 3.38
C VAL A 55 1.45 -8.91 2.57
N ARG A 56 2.08 -9.96 3.11
CA ARG A 56 2.18 -11.27 2.43
C ARG A 56 0.82 -11.86 2.07
N ARG A 57 -0.15 -11.77 3.00
CA ARG A 57 -1.53 -12.24 2.76
C ARG A 57 -2.21 -11.45 1.65
N PHE A 58 -2.02 -10.13 1.62
CA PHE A 58 -2.55 -9.28 0.57
C PHE A 58 -1.91 -9.60 -0.78
N GLN A 59 -0.57 -9.66 -0.84
CA GLN A 59 0.20 -9.99 -2.05
C GLN A 59 -0.24 -11.33 -2.64
N ALA A 60 -0.35 -12.38 -1.81
CA ALA A 60 -0.81 -13.69 -2.25
C ALA A 60 -2.23 -13.64 -2.86
N ARG A 61 -3.11 -12.85 -2.26
CA ARG A 61 -4.51 -12.73 -2.71
C ARG A 61 -4.65 -11.99 -4.04
N VAL A 62 -3.79 -11.01 -4.30
CA VAL A 62 -3.85 -10.18 -5.51
C VAL A 62 -2.83 -10.60 -6.58
N GLY A 63 -2.13 -11.71 -6.37
CA GLY A 63 -1.21 -12.32 -7.35
C GLY A 63 0.12 -11.59 -7.48
N LEU A 64 0.62 -10.97 -6.42
CA LEU A 64 1.98 -10.42 -6.36
C LEU A 64 2.96 -11.42 -5.78
N GLU A 65 4.25 -11.15 -5.99
CA GLU A 65 5.32 -11.78 -5.20
C GLU A 65 5.08 -11.54 -3.70
N THR A 66 5.28 -12.58 -2.90
CA THR A 66 4.93 -12.62 -1.48
C THR A 66 6.13 -12.30 -0.57
N ASP A 67 6.84 -11.23 -0.90
CA ASP A 67 8.04 -10.78 -0.18
C ASP A 67 7.73 -10.14 1.19
N GLY A 68 6.48 -9.76 1.45
CA GLY A 68 6.07 -9.06 2.68
C GLY A 68 6.45 -7.58 2.73
N VAL A 69 6.96 -7.03 1.62
CA VAL A 69 7.37 -5.64 1.49
C VAL A 69 6.30 -4.84 0.75
N ALA A 70 5.90 -3.72 1.36
CA ALA A 70 4.94 -2.79 0.75
C ALA A 70 5.62 -1.89 -0.29
N GLY A 71 6.07 -2.48 -1.41
CA GLY A 71 6.61 -1.75 -2.55
C GLY A 71 5.53 -0.98 -3.35
N PRO A 72 5.92 -0.20 -4.38
CA PRO A 72 5.00 0.67 -5.12
C PRO A 72 3.79 -0.06 -5.70
N ARG A 73 3.98 -1.27 -6.21
CA ARG A 73 2.89 -2.09 -6.77
C ARG A 73 1.92 -2.56 -5.69
N THR A 74 2.44 -3.02 -4.54
CA THR A 74 1.63 -3.41 -3.38
C THR A 74 0.79 -2.24 -2.88
N VAL A 75 1.41 -1.06 -2.72
CA VAL A 75 0.76 0.15 -2.23
C VAL A 75 -0.30 0.66 -3.19
N HIS A 76 -0.02 0.66 -4.50
CA HIS A 76 -0.99 1.05 -5.52
C HIS A 76 -2.28 0.23 -5.43
N LEU A 77 -2.15 -1.10 -5.33
CA LEU A 77 -3.30 -1.99 -5.21
C LEU A 77 -4.02 -1.79 -3.87
N LEU A 78 -3.30 -1.71 -2.75
CA LEU A 78 -3.91 -1.44 -1.43
C LEU A 78 -4.74 -0.15 -1.44
N ALA A 79 -4.18 0.94 -1.96
CA ALA A 79 -4.86 2.24 -2.03
C ALA A 79 -6.11 2.18 -2.92
N ARG A 80 -6.03 1.47 -4.05
CA ARG A 80 -7.18 1.26 -4.95
C ARG A 80 -8.29 0.50 -4.24
N TYR A 81 -8.01 -0.66 -3.65
CA TYR A 81 -9.03 -1.44 -2.94
C TYR A 81 -9.62 -0.68 -1.75
N ALA A 82 -8.79 0.06 -1.00
CA ALA A 82 -9.26 0.89 0.10
C ALA A 82 -10.19 2.02 -0.36
N LYS A 83 -9.95 2.61 -1.55
CA LYS A 83 -10.87 3.56 -2.19
C LYS A 83 -12.19 2.89 -2.56
N GLU A 84 -12.13 1.74 -3.24
CA GLU A 84 -13.32 0.98 -3.66
C GLU A 84 -14.19 0.58 -2.45
N ALA A 85 -13.57 0.10 -1.35
CA ALA A 85 -14.27 -0.27 -0.13
C ALA A 85 -15.02 0.91 0.53
N ARG A 86 -14.41 2.10 0.56
CA ARG A 86 -15.06 3.32 1.09
C ARG A 86 -16.20 3.80 0.21
N GLU A 87 -16.05 3.70 -1.11
CA GLU A 87 -17.09 4.08 -2.05
C GLU A 87 -18.31 3.17 -1.89
N LEU A 88 -18.11 1.86 -1.74
CA LEU A 88 -19.19 0.91 -1.47
C LEU A 88 -19.95 1.26 -0.17
N HIS A 89 -19.23 1.46 0.95
CA HIS A 89 -19.85 1.86 2.22
C HIS A 89 -20.64 3.17 2.10
N ARG A 90 -20.15 4.14 1.33
CA ARG A 90 -20.87 5.40 1.11
C ARG A 90 -22.23 5.18 0.45
N PHE A 91 -22.32 4.29 -0.52
CA PHE A 91 -23.58 3.99 -1.19
C PHE A 91 -24.58 3.30 -0.26
N GLU A 92 -24.13 2.38 0.59
CA GLU A 92 -24.98 1.69 1.56
C GLU A 92 -25.62 2.65 2.58
N HIS A 93 -24.92 3.70 2.98
CA HIS A 93 -25.43 4.70 3.92
C HIS A 93 -26.30 5.80 3.28
N ALA A 94 -26.40 5.83 1.95
CA ALA A 94 -27.16 6.85 1.22
C ALA A 94 -28.56 6.37 0.76
N ALA A 95 -28.91 5.11 1.01
CA ALA A 95 -30.21 4.50 0.70
C ALA A 95 -31.10 4.43 1.96
#